data_AF-A0AAV5B1E1-F1
#
_entry.id   AF-A0AAV5B1E1-F1
#
_cell.length_a   1.000
_cell.length_b   1.000
_cell.length_c   1.000
_cell.angle_alpha   90.00
_cell.angle_beta   90.00
_cell.angle_gamma   90.00
#
_symmetry.space_group_name_H-M   'P 1'
#
loop_
_entity.id
_entity.type
_entity.pdbx_description
1 polymer ?
#
loop_
_entity_poly.entity_id
_entity_poly.type
_entity_poly.pdbx_seq_one_letter_code
_entity_poly.pdbx_strand_id
1 'polypeptide(L)'
;MIYLSQMLGLPVVDSEGEQVGTVNDLGIATGEVFPRVTSLAFVGPGKTPFMISWRKYVEDFDGDAVRLKVPATDIRFSYLQPEEVLINRDLMNKQIVDTRGLRVVRVNDLKLSDSGSSQLRLLGAEVGARGVLRGLSPHLESLAVKVGRVFGHELPEKIIAWSYMDLLDRELSDVQLNVSHKTLDDMHPADIADILEQLDPRLRGQVFAQLDDVQAAEAMAELDDDEMAAEIMDEMNAADASRMLSEMDPDDAAELVSELDYERAETLLRLMGVKEERAIRQLLGYREDTAGRIMTSEFIDLRPSATVADAIGAIRTVDEDEIETVNYIYVTDDDRRLLGVLSLRTLLIEPMGATLSSIMETDVICADPDDDQEDVAEAISKYNLLAIPVVTDERRIVGIVTVDDALDVLEEEHEEDLQLAGGRTDSDPDRPTHDLRWLLGSQLWFFFWVVGAAVMSAVGSALGLGAGTLAAAVALPVCLLMADDMVGYVVGFFIEFDPDDEGAPSSGAFVVRGVAIACVYLALVVLAAAGFAEIVPEMPVTQALVDGFWAAAAAALVSYVSAPAYLKALRVKDGRGEDVSRLSLRMVALAVAIAVFCAVALALLGMQG
;
A
#
# COMPACT_ATOMS: atom_id res chain seq x y z
N MET A 1 -19.17 -23.60 -23.26
CA MET A 1 -19.00 -23.14 -21.86
C MET A 1 -19.82 -21.89 -21.70
N ILE A 2 -20.50 -21.75 -20.57
CA ILE A 2 -21.53 -20.73 -20.34
C ILE A 2 -21.15 -19.98 -19.07
N TYR A 3 -21.42 -18.69 -19.04
CA TYR A 3 -21.23 -17.89 -17.84
C TYR A 3 -22.57 -17.60 -17.17
N LEU A 4 -22.59 -17.49 -15.84
CA LEU A 4 -23.81 -17.21 -15.08
C LEU A 4 -24.47 -15.92 -15.55
N SER A 5 -23.67 -14.87 -15.81
CA SER A 5 -24.18 -13.58 -16.30
C SER A 5 -24.99 -13.67 -17.60
N GLN A 6 -24.71 -14.68 -18.45
CA GLN A 6 -25.45 -14.92 -19.70
C GLN A 6 -26.78 -15.63 -19.46
N MET A 7 -26.95 -16.30 -18.32
CA MET A 7 -28.17 -16.99 -17.95
C MET A 7 -29.13 -16.11 -17.17
N LEU A 8 -28.62 -15.15 -16.39
CA LEU A 8 -29.43 -14.23 -15.60
C LEU A 8 -30.35 -13.40 -16.51
N GLY A 9 -31.62 -13.31 -16.14
CA GLY A 9 -32.64 -12.58 -16.91
C GLY A 9 -33.21 -13.32 -18.11
N LEU A 10 -32.70 -14.50 -18.48
CA LEU A 10 -33.29 -15.31 -19.56
C LEU A 10 -34.75 -15.68 -19.23
N PRO A 11 -35.65 -15.71 -20.22
CA PRO A 11 -37.01 -16.17 -20.02
C PRO A 11 -37.03 -17.66 -19.65
N VAL A 12 -37.81 -18.00 -18.63
CA VAL A 12 -38.14 -19.38 -18.27
C VAL A 12 -39.47 -19.73 -18.93
N VAL A 13 -39.47 -20.73 -19.80
CA VAL A 13 -40.60 -21.10 -20.65
C VAL A 13 -41.01 -22.53 -20.33
N ASP A 14 -42.31 -22.78 -20.19
CA ASP A 14 -42.83 -24.11 -19.92
C ASP A 14 -42.88 -25.01 -21.18
N SER A 15 -43.36 -26.25 -21.03
CA SER A 15 -43.46 -27.18 -22.16
C SER A 15 -44.47 -26.77 -23.25
N GLU A 16 -45.37 -25.82 -22.95
CA GLU A 16 -46.37 -25.30 -23.88
C GLU A 16 -45.91 -24.00 -24.58
N GLY A 17 -44.73 -23.48 -24.20
CA GLY A 17 -44.20 -22.23 -24.74
C GLY A 17 -44.64 -20.99 -23.96
N GLU A 18 -45.30 -21.13 -22.82
CA GLU A 18 -45.71 -20.01 -21.98
C GLU A 18 -44.54 -19.53 -21.11
N GLN A 19 -44.31 -18.22 -21.07
CA GLN A 19 -43.29 -17.63 -20.22
C GLN A 19 -43.74 -17.60 -18.76
N VAL A 20 -43.11 -18.43 -17.94
CA VAL A 20 -43.38 -18.56 -16.50
C VAL A 20 -42.63 -17.52 -15.67
N GLY A 21 -41.53 -16.96 -16.20
CA GLY A 21 -40.74 -15.94 -15.50
C GLY A 21 -39.41 -15.63 -16.16
N THR A 22 -38.46 -15.13 -15.37
CA THR A 22 -37.07 -14.85 -15.77
C THR A 22 -36.08 -15.41 -14.76
N VAL A 23 -34.98 -15.99 -15.22
CA VAL A 23 -33.93 -16.55 -14.37
C VAL A 23 -33.36 -15.48 -13.43
N ASN A 24 -33.21 -15.81 -12.15
CA ASN A 24 -32.69 -14.92 -11.13
C ASN A 24 -31.44 -15.46 -10.45
N ASP A 25 -31.40 -16.77 -10.20
CA ASP A 25 -30.31 -17.44 -9.52
C ASP A 25 -30.28 -18.94 -9.82
N LEU A 26 -29.16 -19.59 -9.53
CA LEU A 26 -28.98 -21.04 -9.60
C LEU A 26 -28.50 -21.55 -8.23
N GLY A 27 -29.04 -22.68 -7.79
CA GLY A 27 -28.54 -23.38 -6.60
C GLY A 27 -27.54 -24.46 -6.97
N ILE A 28 -26.44 -24.55 -6.23
CA ILE A 28 -25.47 -25.64 -6.30
C ILE A 28 -25.42 -26.40 -4.98
N ALA A 29 -25.13 -27.70 -5.02
CA ALA A 29 -24.81 -28.45 -3.80
C ALA A 29 -23.31 -28.31 -3.45
N THR A 30 -23.00 -27.93 -2.21
CA THR A 30 -21.63 -27.84 -1.71
C THR A 30 -21.04 -29.23 -1.42
N GLY A 31 -19.72 -29.38 -1.41
CA GLY A 31 -19.02 -30.65 -1.12
C GLY A 31 -18.57 -31.50 -2.31
N GLU A 32 -18.80 -31.06 -3.55
CA GLU A 32 -18.24 -31.68 -4.76
C GLU A 32 -17.14 -30.82 -5.39
N VAL A 33 -16.09 -31.43 -5.96
CA VAL A 33 -14.98 -30.73 -6.64
C VAL A 33 -15.47 -29.85 -7.80
N PHE A 34 -16.53 -30.30 -8.50
CA PHE A 34 -17.21 -29.54 -9.54
C PHE A 34 -18.72 -29.64 -9.31
N PRO A 35 -19.28 -28.75 -8.46
CA PRO A 35 -20.63 -28.91 -7.95
C PRO A 35 -21.65 -28.71 -9.07
N ARG A 36 -22.65 -29.57 -9.05
CA ARG A 36 -23.74 -29.54 -10.02
C ARG A 36 -24.80 -28.52 -9.63
N VAL A 37 -25.45 -27.92 -10.63
CA VAL A 37 -26.66 -27.10 -10.40
C VAL A 37 -27.82 -28.02 -10.00
N THR A 38 -28.38 -27.78 -8.82
CA THR A 38 -29.46 -28.60 -8.23
C THR A 38 -30.82 -27.92 -8.34
N SER A 39 -30.87 -26.59 -8.29
CA SER A 39 -32.10 -25.81 -8.34
C SER A 39 -31.99 -24.59 -9.26
N LEU A 40 -33.13 -24.19 -9.82
CA LEU A 40 -33.31 -22.98 -10.62
C LEU A 40 -34.21 -22.03 -9.83
N ALA A 41 -33.73 -20.82 -9.56
CA ALA A 41 -34.53 -19.74 -9.01
C ALA A 41 -34.88 -18.75 -10.12
N PHE A 42 -36.17 -18.44 -10.27
CA PHE A 42 -36.67 -17.50 -11.26
C PHE A 42 -37.73 -16.59 -10.66
N VAL A 43 -37.89 -15.41 -11.24
CA VAL A 43 -38.92 -14.44 -10.85
C VAL A 43 -40.11 -14.56 -11.79
N GLY A 44 -41.28 -14.90 -11.24
CA GLY A 44 -42.52 -14.99 -12.00
C GLY A 44 -43.26 -13.65 -12.13
N PRO A 45 -44.44 -13.65 -12.77
CA PRO A 45 -45.27 -12.46 -12.95
C PRO A 45 -45.61 -11.81 -11.61
N GLY A 46 -45.36 -10.50 -11.48
CA GLY A 46 -45.58 -9.76 -10.22
C GLY A 46 -44.38 -9.76 -9.26
N LYS A 47 -43.19 -10.13 -9.73
CA LYS A 47 -41.93 -10.17 -8.94
C LYS A 47 -41.90 -11.21 -7.82
N THR A 48 -42.68 -12.28 -7.94
CA THR A 48 -42.69 -13.39 -6.99
C THR A 48 -41.53 -14.35 -7.26
N PRO A 49 -40.65 -14.60 -6.27
CA PRO A 49 -39.55 -15.54 -6.43
C PRO A 49 -40.07 -16.98 -6.34
N PHE A 50 -39.66 -17.82 -7.29
CA PHE A 50 -39.95 -19.24 -7.33
C PHE A 50 -38.64 -20.03 -7.45
N MET A 51 -38.61 -21.20 -6.82
CA MET A 51 -37.48 -22.12 -6.91
C MET A 51 -37.99 -23.51 -7.29
N ILE A 52 -37.30 -24.16 -8.21
CA ILE A 52 -37.65 -25.50 -8.70
C ILE A 52 -36.40 -26.38 -8.81
N SER A 53 -36.58 -27.70 -8.72
CA SER A 53 -35.48 -28.64 -8.95
C SER A 53 -35.04 -28.63 -10.42
N TRP A 54 -33.75 -28.39 -10.64
CA TRP A 54 -33.13 -28.37 -11.96
C TRP A 54 -33.35 -29.70 -12.70
N ARG A 55 -32.91 -30.80 -12.08
CA ARG A 55 -33.00 -32.16 -12.65
C ARG A 55 -34.42 -32.56 -13.03
N LYS A 56 -35.40 -32.21 -12.18
CA LYS A 56 -36.80 -32.65 -12.37
C LYS A 56 -37.51 -31.86 -13.46
N TYR A 57 -37.26 -30.56 -13.55
CA TYR A 57 -38.10 -29.65 -14.34
C TYR A 57 -37.40 -29.03 -15.56
N VAL A 58 -36.08 -28.86 -15.56
CA VAL A 58 -35.36 -28.27 -16.71
C VAL A 58 -35.12 -29.35 -17.77
N GLU A 59 -35.56 -29.09 -19.00
CA GLU A 59 -35.34 -29.94 -20.18
C GLU A 59 -34.08 -29.55 -20.91
N ASP A 60 -33.96 -28.27 -21.23
CA ASP A 60 -32.87 -27.72 -22.02
C ASP A 60 -32.70 -26.24 -21.68
N PHE A 61 -31.52 -25.71 -21.98
CA PHE A 61 -31.20 -24.29 -21.88
C PHE A 61 -30.39 -23.89 -23.10
N ASP A 62 -30.79 -22.81 -23.75
CA ASP A 62 -30.01 -22.18 -24.80
C ASP A 62 -29.69 -20.72 -24.41
N GLY A 63 -29.03 -19.99 -25.31
CA GLY A 63 -28.70 -18.58 -25.08
C GLY A 63 -29.92 -17.65 -25.07
N ASP A 64 -31.11 -18.15 -25.38
CA ASP A 64 -32.33 -17.36 -25.55
C ASP A 64 -33.38 -17.67 -24.47
N ALA A 65 -33.45 -18.90 -23.94
CA ALA A 65 -34.42 -19.31 -22.92
C ALA A 65 -34.00 -20.57 -22.13
N VAL A 66 -34.59 -20.73 -20.93
CA VAL A 66 -34.57 -21.99 -20.18
C VAL A 66 -35.92 -22.68 -20.35
N ARG A 67 -35.94 -23.90 -20.91
CA ARG A 67 -37.17 -24.67 -21.21
C ARG A 67 -37.46 -25.73 -20.16
N LEU A 68 -38.71 -25.80 -19.72
CA LEU A 68 -39.18 -26.77 -18.73
C LEU A 68 -39.88 -27.98 -19.38
N LYS A 69 -39.77 -29.14 -18.74
CA LYS A 69 -40.36 -30.43 -19.15
C LYS A 69 -41.89 -30.50 -18.99
N VAL A 70 -42.48 -29.57 -18.25
CA VAL A 70 -43.88 -29.61 -17.80
C VAL A 70 -44.54 -28.25 -17.95
N PRO A 71 -45.89 -28.18 -18.09
CA PRO A 71 -46.61 -26.92 -18.11
C PRO A 71 -46.56 -26.23 -16.74
N ALA A 72 -46.76 -24.91 -16.73
CA ALA A 72 -46.66 -24.08 -15.52
C ALA A 72 -47.52 -24.57 -14.34
N THR A 73 -48.67 -25.19 -14.62
CA THR A 73 -49.61 -25.74 -13.61
C THR A 73 -49.06 -26.93 -12.83
N ASP A 74 -48.11 -27.66 -13.41
CA ASP A 74 -47.57 -28.93 -12.88
C ASP A 74 -46.25 -28.71 -12.13
N ILE A 75 -45.76 -27.47 -12.10
CA ILE A 75 -44.60 -27.07 -11.34
C ILE A 75 -44.89 -27.21 -9.85
N ARG A 76 -43.91 -27.74 -9.10
CA ARG A 76 -43.92 -27.77 -7.64
C ARG A 76 -42.69 -27.04 -7.15
N PHE A 77 -42.92 -26.05 -6.29
CA PHE A 77 -41.85 -25.25 -5.73
C PHE A 77 -41.02 -26.07 -4.75
N SER A 78 -39.71 -25.86 -4.81
CA SER A 78 -38.75 -26.33 -3.83
C SER A 78 -38.30 -25.17 -2.93
N TYR A 79 -37.73 -25.52 -1.79
CA TYR A 79 -37.03 -24.58 -0.91
C TYR A 79 -35.54 -24.85 -1.01
N LEU A 80 -34.72 -23.84 -0.73
CA LEU A 80 -33.27 -23.98 -0.67
C LEU A 80 -32.91 -24.98 0.44
N GLN A 81 -32.18 -26.03 0.10
CA GLN A 81 -31.73 -27.01 1.10
C GLN A 81 -30.53 -26.48 1.89
N PRO A 82 -30.24 -27.01 3.10
CA PRO A 82 -29.10 -26.57 3.91
C PRO A 82 -27.75 -26.67 3.18
N GLU A 83 -27.55 -27.74 2.40
CA GLU A 83 -26.34 -28.00 1.59
C GLU A 83 -26.36 -27.29 0.22
N GLU A 84 -27.32 -26.40 -0.04
CA GLU A 84 -27.42 -25.67 -1.31
C GLU A 84 -27.09 -24.19 -1.17
N VAL A 85 -26.22 -23.68 -2.05
CA VAL A 85 -25.80 -22.27 -2.11
C VAL A 85 -26.31 -21.62 -3.39
N LEU A 86 -26.77 -20.37 -3.29
CA LEU A 86 -27.26 -19.58 -4.43
C LEU A 86 -26.11 -18.79 -5.05
N ILE A 87 -25.70 -19.13 -6.26
CA ILE A 87 -24.42 -18.67 -6.79
C ILE A 87 -24.41 -17.21 -7.27
N ASN A 88 -25.56 -16.64 -7.68
CA ASN A 88 -25.64 -15.21 -7.99
C ASN A 88 -25.65 -14.38 -6.70
N ARG A 89 -26.47 -14.76 -5.72
CA ARG A 89 -26.57 -14.02 -4.45
C ARG A 89 -25.32 -14.14 -3.58
N ASP A 90 -24.79 -15.35 -3.45
CA ASP A 90 -23.78 -15.69 -2.44
C ASP A 90 -22.34 -15.63 -2.98
N LEU A 91 -22.11 -15.66 -4.31
CA LEU A 91 -20.77 -15.66 -4.90
C LEU A 91 -20.48 -14.50 -5.86
N MET A 92 -21.45 -14.10 -6.69
CA MET A 92 -21.24 -13.03 -7.67
C MET A 92 -20.93 -11.70 -6.97
N ASN A 93 -19.95 -10.96 -7.49
CA ASN A 93 -19.50 -9.67 -6.94
C ASN A 93 -18.98 -9.73 -5.49
N LYS A 94 -18.62 -10.92 -4.99
CA LYS A 94 -18.01 -11.11 -3.68
C LYS A 94 -16.49 -11.20 -3.79
N GLN A 95 -15.81 -10.79 -2.74
CA GLN A 95 -14.38 -11.07 -2.54
C GLN A 95 -14.23 -12.53 -2.13
N ILE A 96 -13.29 -13.23 -2.74
CA ILE A 96 -12.87 -14.58 -2.40
C ILE A 96 -11.36 -14.61 -2.24
N VAL A 97 -10.85 -15.52 -1.40
CA VAL A 97 -9.42 -15.76 -1.24
C VAL A 97 -9.00 -16.83 -2.27
N ASP A 98 -8.02 -16.50 -3.11
CA ASP A 98 -7.36 -17.47 -3.99
C ASP A 98 -6.22 -18.13 -3.24
N THR A 99 -6.42 -19.34 -2.73
CA THR A 99 -5.40 -20.06 -1.93
C THR A 99 -4.14 -20.42 -2.70
N ARG A 100 -4.19 -20.42 -4.04
CA ARG A 100 -3.01 -20.65 -4.88
C ARG A 100 -2.31 -19.36 -5.27
N GLY A 101 -3.09 -18.29 -5.40
CA GLY A 101 -2.62 -16.98 -5.78
C GLY A 101 -2.24 -16.09 -4.59
N LEU A 102 -2.51 -16.55 -3.36
CA LEU A 102 -2.31 -15.85 -2.09
C LEU A 102 -2.79 -14.40 -2.17
N ARG A 103 -4.04 -14.23 -2.61
CA ARG A 103 -4.61 -12.90 -2.83
C ARG A 103 -6.12 -12.88 -2.76
N VAL A 104 -6.64 -11.72 -2.40
CA VAL A 104 -8.07 -11.45 -2.48
C VAL A 104 -8.43 -11.08 -3.91
N VAL A 105 -9.52 -11.65 -4.40
CA VAL A 105 -10.04 -11.39 -5.74
C VAL A 105 -11.55 -11.29 -5.73
N ARG A 106 -12.07 -10.40 -6.58
CA ARG A 106 -13.51 -10.24 -6.76
C ARG A 106 -14.03 -11.17 -7.85
N VAL A 107 -15.06 -11.94 -7.53
CA VAL A 107 -15.79 -12.77 -8.50
C VAL A 107 -16.58 -11.86 -9.43
N ASN A 108 -16.14 -11.75 -10.69
CA ASN A 108 -16.83 -10.95 -11.70
C ASN A 108 -17.84 -11.77 -12.51
N ASP A 109 -17.62 -13.08 -12.63
CA ASP A 109 -18.55 -14.02 -13.25
C ASP A 109 -18.29 -15.46 -12.81
N LEU A 110 -19.20 -16.38 -13.11
CA LEU A 110 -19.05 -17.81 -12.78
C LEU A 110 -19.13 -18.66 -14.04
N LYS A 111 -18.12 -19.50 -14.25
CA LYS A 111 -18.03 -20.37 -15.43
C LYS A 111 -18.72 -21.71 -15.16
N LEU A 112 -19.70 -22.03 -15.99
CA LEU A 112 -20.46 -23.27 -15.98
C LEU A 112 -20.10 -24.14 -17.20
N SER A 113 -20.02 -25.45 -16.99
CA SER A 113 -19.90 -26.45 -18.04
C SER A 113 -21.16 -27.28 -18.15
N ASP A 114 -21.58 -27.53 -19.39
CA ASP A 114 -22.59 -28.53 -19.69
C ASP A 114 -21.93 -29.92 -19.78
N SER A 115 -22.51 -30.90 -19.10
CA SER A 115 -22.08 -32.29 -19.09
C SER A 115 -22.80 -33.17 -20.13
N GLY A 116 -23.55 -32.60 -21.07
CA GLY A 116 -24.19 -33.31 -22.19
C GLY A 116 -25.50 -34.03 -21.84
N SER A 117 -26.10 -33.71 -20.69
CA SER A 117 -27.37 -34.27 -20.21
C SER A 117 -28.29 -33.21 -19.60
N SER A 118 -28.21 -31.97 -20.11
CA SER A 118 -28.87 -30.78 -19.56
C SER A 118 -28.51 -30.53 -18.10
N GLN A 119 -27.31 -30.92 -17.68
CA GLN A 119 -26.81 -30.79 -16.32
C GLN A 119 -25.61 -29.85 -16.31
N LEU A 120 -25.77 -28.71 -15.63
CA LEU A 120 -24.71 -27.73 -15.45
C LEU A 120 -23.84 -28.08 -14.23
N ARG A 121 -22.53 -27.85 -14.37
CA ARG A 121 -21.55 -27.93 -13.28
C ARG A 121 -20.76 -26.63 -13.21
N LEU A 122 -20.50 -26.16 -12.00
CA LEU A 122 -19.63 -25.02 -11.75
C LEU A 122 -18.17 -25.45 -11.90
N LEU A 123 -17.44 -24.77 -12.78
CA LEU A 123 -16.01 -25.00 -12.98
C LEU A 123 -15.16 -24.07 -12.12
N GLY A 124 -15.57 -22.81 -12.00
CA GLY A 124 -14.75 -21.78 -11.36
C GLY A 124 -15.32 -20.37 -11.48
N ALA A 125 -14.62 -19.42 -10.88
CA ALA A 125 -14.92 -17.99 -10.88
C ALA A 125 -13.99 -17.27 -11.86
N GLU A 126 -14.56 -16.43 -12.71
CA GLU A 126 -13.83 -15.50 -13.56
C GLU A 126 -13.57 -14.23 -12.76
N VAL A 127 -12.28 -13.90 -12.60
CA VAL A 127 -11.82 -12.72 -11.84
C VAL A 127 -11.18 -11.67 -12.75
N GLY A 128 -11.01 -11.98 -14.05
CA GLY A 128 -10.41 -11.06 -15.01
C GLY A 128 -11.37 -9.97 -15.53
N ALA A 129 -10.80 -9.00 -16.24
CA ALA A 129 -11.53 -7.89 -16.87
C ALA A 129 -12.62 -8.36 -17.86
N ARG A 130 -12.49 -9.57 -18.42
CA ARG A 130 -13.50 -10.17 -19.30
C ARG A 130 -14.82 -10.42 -18.58
N GLY A 131 -14.79 -10.82 -17.31
CA GLY A 131 -15.98 -10.96 -16.48
C GLY A 131 -16.72 -9.63 -16.31
N VAL A 132 -15.97 -8.55 -15.98
CA VAL A 132 -16.52 -7.20 -15.84
C VAL A 132 -17.16 -6.70 -17.14
N LEU A 133 -16.44 -6.84 -18.26
CA LEU A 133 -16.95 -6.45 -19.58
C LEU A 133 -18.23 -7.21 -19.94
N ARG A 134 -18.29 -8.51 -19.62
CA ARG A 134 -19.47 -9.35 -19.88
C ARG A 134 -20.67 -8.96 -19.03
N GLY A 135 -20.44 -8.63 -17.76
CA GLY A 135 -21.47 -8.11 -16.85
C GLY A 135 -22.10 -6.80 -17.35
N LEU A 136 -21.31 -5.92 -18.00
CA LEU A 136 -21.82 -4.69 -18.62
C LEU A 136 -22.56 -4.97 -19.94
N SER A 137 -21.92 -5.69 -20.86
CA SER A 137 -22.54 -6.15 -22.11
C SER A 137 -21.69 -7.22 -22.80
N PRO A 138 -22.27 -8.34 -23.25
CA PRO A 138 -21.55 -9.34 -24.06
C PRO A 138 -20.89 -8.76 -25.33
N HIS A 139 -21.44 -7.66 -25.87
CA HIS A 139 -20.88 -7.00 -27.05
C HIS A 139 -19.57 -6.29 -26.74
N LEU A 140 -19.42 -5.71 -25.54
CA LEU A 140 -18.20 -5.03 -25.09
C LEU A 140 -17.03 -6.00 -24.95
N GLU A 141 -17.26 -7.17 -24.35
CA GLU A 141 -16.24 -8.24 -24.30
C GLU A 141 -15.79 -8.61 -25.72
N SER A 142 -16.74 -8.85 -26.63
CA SER A 142 -16.43 -9.23 -28.01
C SER A 142 -15.65 -8.17 -28.78
N LEU A 143 -15.92 -6.89 -28.51
CA LEU A 143 -15.24 -5.75 -29.11
C LEU A 143 -13.82 -5.62 -28.53
N ALA A 144 -13.68 -5.66 -27.21
CA ALA A 144 -12.39 -5.55 -26.52
C ALA A 144 -11.43 -6.66 -26.94
N VAL A 145 -11.91 -7.91 -27.04
CA VAL A 145 -11.10 -9.05 -27.51
C VAL A 145 -10.68 -8.87 -28.98
N LYS A 146 -11.57 -8.36 -29.84
CA LYS A 146 -11.24 -8.08 -31.25
C LYS A 146 -10.20 -6.96 -31.37
N VAL A 147 -10.37 -5.88 -30.61
CA VAL A 147 -9.43 -4.75 -30.58
C VAL A 147 -8.08 -5.20 -30.06
N GLY A 148 -8.04 -5.89 -28.92
CA GLY A 148 -6.80 -6.44 -28.36
C GLY A 148 -6.03 -7.32 -29.36
N ARG A 149 -6.73 -8.23 -30.05
CA ARG A 149 -6.10 -9.07 -31.09
C ARG A 149 -5.52 -8.27 -32.26
N VAL A 150 -6.13 -7.14 -32.62
CA VAL A 150 -5.61 -6.24 -33.66
C VAL A 150 -4.32 -5.53 -33.20
N PHE A 151 -4.23 -5.19 -31.91
CA PHE A 151 -3.07 -4.51 -31.31
C PHE A 151 -2.02 -5.46 -30.71
N GLY A 152 -2.18 -6.77 -30.88
CA GLY A 152 -1.22 -7.77 -30.37
C GLY A 152 -1.30 -8.03 -28.87
N HIS A 153 -2.35 -7.55 -28.19
CA HIS A 153 -2.60 -7.79 -26.77
C HIS A 153 -3.83 -8.68 -26.60
N GLU A 154 -3.62 -9.96 -26.27
CA GLU A 154 -4.73 -10.85 -25.92
C GLU A 154 -5.24 -10.54 -24.51
N LEU A 155 -6.56 -10.45 -24.34
CA LEU A 155 -7.20 -10.37 -23.03
C LEU A 155 -7.44 -11.80 -22.52
N PRO A 156 -6.62 -12.33 -21.59
CA PRO A 156 -6.77 -13.70 -21.11
C PRO A 156 -8.04 -13.87 -20.27
N GLU A 157 -8.57 -15.11 -20.23
CA GLU A 157 -9.53 -15.51 -19.19
C GLU A 157 -8.73 -15.84 -17.93
N LYS A 158 -9.07 -15.23 -16.79
CA LYS A 158 -8.44 -15.51 -15.49
C LYS A 158 -9.47 -16.20 -14.61
N ILE A 159 -9.33 -17.52 -14.51
CA ILE A 159 -10.33 -18.37 -13.86
C ILE A 159 -9.70 -19.11 -12.70
N ILE A 160 -10.32 -18.95 -11.54
CA ILE A 160 -9.99 -19.70 -10.33
C ILE A 160 -10.91 -20.90 -10.29
N ALA A 161 -10.34 -22.10 -10.26
CA ALA A 161 -11.14 -23.31 -10.21
C ALA A 161 -11.90 -23.41 -8.88
N TRP A 162 -13.10 -23.98 -8.90
CA TRP A 162 -13.91 -24.18 -7.69
C TRP A 162 -13.16 -24.92 -6.58
N SER A 163 -12.28 -25.86 -6.93
CA SER A 163 -11.45 -26.60 -5.97
C SER A 163 -10.46 -25.72 -5.17
N TYR A 164 -10.19 -24.50 -5.64
CA TYR A 164 -9.30 -23.55 -4.99
C TYR A 164 -10.07 -22.40 -4.31
N MET A 165 -11.41 -22.45 -4.37
CA MET A 165 -12.26 -21.56 -3.58
C MET A 165 -12.61 -22.30 -2.31
N ASP A 166 -11.99 -21.90 -1.21
CA ASP A 166 -12.33 -22.43 0.10
C ASP A 166 -13.59 -21.71 0.59
N LEU A 167 -14.74 -22.32 0.33
CA LEU A 167 -16.06 -21.81 0.70
C LEU A 167 -16.88 -22.95 1.27
N LEU A 168 -16.50 -23.44 2.46
CA LEU A 168 -17.21 -24.51 3.15
C LEU A 168 -17.24 -24.27 4.67
N ASP A 169 -18.25 -23.55 5.17
CA ASP A 169 -19.40 -24.18 5.82
C ASP A 169 -20.45 -23.10 6.11
N ARG A 170 -21.73 -23.45 5.94
CA ARG A 170 -22.85 -22.53 6.17
C ARG A 170 -23.24 -22.57 7.65
N GLU A 171 -22.62 -21.71 8.45
CA GLU A 171 -23.32 -21.13 9.59
C GLU A 171 -23.41 -19.62 9.40
N LEU A 172 -24.64 -19.18 9.06
CA LEU A 172 -25.17 -17.82 9.16
C LEU A 172 -25.12 -16.93 7.90
N SER A 173 -26.07 -16.02 7.90
CA SER A 173 -26.67 -15.26 6.80
C SER A 173 -25.83 -14.12 6.21
N ASP A 174 -24.52 -14.14 6.41
CA ASP A 174 -23.57 -13.26 5.78
C ASP A 174 -22.52 -14.14 5.13
N VAL A 175 -22.16 -13.87 3.88
CA VAL A 175 -21.09 -14.58 3.18
C VAL A 175 -19.80 -14.39 3.98
N GLN A 176 -19.51 -15.36 4.85
CA GLN A 176 -18.26 -15.52 5.55
C GLN A 176 -17.26 -16.10 4.56
N LEU A 177 -16.11 -15.44 4.41
CA LEU A 177 -14.92 -16.07 3.89
C LEU A 177 -14.45 -17.05 4.96
N ASN A 178 -14.98 -18.27 4.91
CA ASN A 178 -14.44 -19.36 5.69
C ASN A 178 -13.34 -19.98 4.82
N VAL A 179 -12.17 -19.35 4.82
CA VAL A 179 -10.95 -20.09 4.49
C VAL A 179 -10.87 -21.15 5.58
N SER A 180 -10.83 -22.43 5.21
CA SER A 180 -10.70 -23.49 6.21
C SER A 180 -9.54 -23.12 7.12
N HIS A 181 -9.74 -23.06 8.45
CA HIS A 181 -8.68 -22.83 9.44
C HIS A 181 -7.38 -23.55 9.05
N LYS A 182 -7.50 -24.83 8.68
CA LYS A 182 -6.38 -25.66 8.22
C LYS A 182 -5.54 -25.09 7.06
N THR A 183 -6.12 -24.27 6.20
CA THR A 183 -5.41 -23.61 5.09
C THR A 183 -4.69 -22.35 5.58
N LEU A 184 -5.24 -21.62 6.55
CA LEU A 184 -4.56 -20.48 7.21
C LEU A 184 -3.46 -20.96 8.16
N ASP A 185 -3.69 -22.05 8.90
CA ASP A 185 -2.71 -22.70 9.78
C ASP A 185 -1.40 -23.08 9.05
N ASP A 186 -1.49 -23.35 7.73
CA ASP A 186 -0.37 -23.78 6.89
C ASP A 186 0.28 -22.59 6.12
N MET A 187 -0.22 -21.36 6.29
CA MET A 187 0.27 -20.15 5.60
C MET A 187 1.31 -19.38 6.42
N HIS A 188 2.20 -18.67 5.74
CA HIS A 188 3.16 -17.78 6.40
C HIS A 188 2.43 -16.53 6.95
N PRO A 189 2.80 -16.00 8.12
CA PRO A 189 2.25 -14.76 8.67
C PRO A 189 2.19 -13.59 7.69
N ALA A 190 3.31 -13.28 7.02
CA ALA A 190 3.35 -12.30 5.92
C ALA A 190 2.28 -12.50 4.84
N ASP A 191 2.01 -13.75 4.39
CA ASP A 191 0.96 -14.02 3.40
C ASP A 191 -0.46 -13.77 3.96
N ILE A 192 -0.62 -13.91 5.29
CA ILE A 192 -1.87 -13.64 5.99
C ILE A 192 -2.07 -12.13 6.11
N ALA A 193 -1.02 -11.38 6.49
CA ALA A 193 -1.01 -9.91 6.53
C ALA A 193 -1.42 -9.32 5.17
N ASP A 194 -0.77 -9.77 4.09
CA ASP A 194 -1.08 -9.45 2.68
C ASP A 194 -2.58 -9.63 2.32
N ILE A 195 -3.19 -10.69 2.86
CA ILE A 195 -4.61 -10.97 2.67
C ILE A 195 -5.46 -10.00 3.49
N LEU A 196 -5.12 -9.79 4.77
CA LEU A 196 -5.86 -8.93 5.69
C LEU A 196 -5.95 -7.50 5.15
N GLU A 197 -4.85 -6.95 4.61
CA GLU A 197 -4.80 -5.61 4.04
C GLU A 197 -5.73 -5.44 2.83
N GLN A 198 -5.80 -6.46 1.98
CA GLN A 198 -6.63 -6.45 0.77
C GLN A 198 -8.13 -6.69 1.03
N LEU A 199 -8.51 -7.13 2.24
CA LEU A 199 -9.89 -7.38 2.62
C LEU A 199 -10.61 -6.10 3.04
N ASP A 200 -11.91 -6.03 2.72
CA ASP A 200 -12.78 -5.01 3.31
C ASP A 200 -12.84 -5.21 4.85
N PRO A 201 -12.95 -4.14 5.68
CA PRO A 201 -12.81 -4.23 7.16
C PRO A 201 -13.67 -5.32 7.81
N ARG A 202 -14.91 -5.47 7.35
CA ARG A 202 -15.83 -6.51 7.86
C ARG A 202 -15.34 -7.93 7.60
N LEU A 203 -14.69 -8.18 6.47
CA LEU A 203 -14.15 -9.50 6.12
C LEU A 203 -12.80 -9.73 6.81
N ARG A 204 -11.99 -8.68 6.95
CA ARG A 204 -10.73 -8.70 7.69
C ARG A 204 -10.92 -9.22 9.11
N GLY A 205 -11.82 -8.59 9.89
CA GLY A 205 -12.12 -9.04 11.25
C GLY A 205 -12.68 -10.46 11.34
N GLN A 206 -13.32 -10.98 10.28
CA GLN A 206 -13.79 -12.37 10.24
C GLN A 206 -12.67 -13.38 9.98
N VAL A 207 -11.71 -13.03 9.13
CA VAL A 207 -10.53 -13.86 8.86
C VAL A 207 -9.60 -13.83 10.05
N PHE A 208 -9.35 -12.64 10.60
CA PHE A 208 -8.52 -12.44 11.78
C PHE A 208 -9.04 -13.21 13.00
N ALA A 209 -10.36 -13.22 13.25
CA ALA A 209 -10.96 -13.99 14.34
C ALA A 209 -10.85 -15.53 14.19
N GLN A 210 -10.35 -16.03 13.06
CA GLN A 210 -10.05 -17.45 12.84
C GLN A 210 -8.59 -17.79 13.14
N LEU A 211 -7.71 -16.81 13.27
CA LEU A 211 -6.32 -17.05 13.65
C LEU A 211 -6.24 -17.42 15.13
N ASP A 212 -5.30 -18.28 15.49
CA ASP A 212 -4.94 -18.46 16.90
C ASP A 212 -4.10 -17.29 17.42
N ASP A 213 -3.91 -17.21 18.75
CA ASP A 213 -3.28 -16.04 19.38
C ASP A 213 -1.84 -15.80 18.85
N VAL A 214 -1.11 -16.85 18.44
CA VAL A 214 0.28 -16.75 17.93
C VAL A 214 0.28 -16.30 16.47
N GLN A 215 -0.50 -16.97 15.60
CA GLN A 215 -0.59 -16.57 14.20
C GLN A 215 -1.15 -15.16 14.04
N ALA A 216 -2.06 -14.77 14.92
CA ALA A 216 -2.63 -13.44 14.91
C ALA A 216 -1.64 -12.38 15.42
N ALA A 217 -0.69 -12.75 16.30
CA ALA A 217 0.42 -11.90 16.70
C ALA A 217 1.42 -11.71 15.55
N GLU A 218 1.94 -12.82 15.00
CA GLU A 218 2.91 -12.78 13.89
C GLU A 218 2.32 -12.07 12.65
N ALA A 219 1.07 -12.37 12.26
CA ALA A 219 0.46 -11.75 11.08
C ALA A 219 0.09 -10.27 11.29
N MET A 220 0.12 -9.79 12.53
CA MET A 220 -0.15 -8.40 12.87
C MET A 220 1.14 -7.58 12.92
N ALA A 221 2.25 -8.19 13.34
CA ALA A 221 3.58 -7.60 13.22
C ALA A 221 3.98 -7.37 11.75
N GLU A 222 3.51 -8.24 10.86
CA GLU A 222 3.82 -8.19 9.41
C GLU A 222 2.90 -7.28 8.58
N LEU A 223 2.08 -6.43 9.22
CA LEU A 223 1.22 -5.49 8.49
C LEU A 223 1.99 -4.23 8.14
N ASP A 224 1.91 -3.78 6.88
CA ASP A 224 2.55 -2.52 6.43
C ASP A 224 1.79 -1.26 6.91
N ASP A 225 0.59 -1.43 7.47
CA ASP A 225 -0.34 -0.35 7.83
C ASP A 225 -0.65 -0.37 9.33
N ASP A 226 0.14 0.38 10.11
CA ASP A 226 0.02 0.47 11.57
C ASP A 226 -1.34 1.00 12.02
N GLU A 227 -1.94 1.93 11.26
CA GLU A 227 -3.28 2.44 11.53
C GLU A 227 -4.31 1.31 11.43
N MET A 228 -4.20 0.48 10.38
CA MET A 228 -5.04 -0.70 10.22
C MET A 228 -4.86 -1.69 11.37
N ALA A 229 -3.63 -1.91 11.80
CA ALA A 229 -3.32 -2.75 12.95
C ALA A 229 -3.99 -2.18 14.22
N ALA A 230 -3.82 -0.89 14.50
CA ALA A 230 -4.48 -0.22 15.62
C ALA A 230 -6.02 -0.31 15.55
N GLU A 231 -6.63 -0.14 14.37
CA GLU A 231 -8.08 -0.30 14.16
C GLU A 231 -8.56 -1.72 14.54
N ILE A 232 -7.84 -2.75 14.10
CA ILE A 232 -8.16 -4.15 14.42
C ILE A 232 -8.07 -4.37 15.93
N MET A 233 -7.02 -3.87 16.58
CA MET A 233 -6.84 -3.96 18.03
C MET A 233 -7.93 -3.27 18.84
N ASP A 234 -8.46 -2.15 18.34
CA ASP A 234 -9.50 -1.38 19.00
C ASP A 234 -10.86 -2.08 18.93
N GLU A 235 -11.13 -2.83 17.87
CA GLU A 235 -12.32 -3.69 17.75
C GLU A 235 -12.26 -4.91 18.69
N MET A 236 -11.05 -5.35 19.06
CA MET A 236 -10.86 -6.48 19.97
C MET A 236 -11.27 -6.16 21.40
N ASN A 237 -11.66 -7.20 22.15
CA ASN A 237 -11.78 -7.04 23.59
C ASN A 237 -10.38 -6.95 24.22
N ALA A 238 -10.27 -6.17 25.30
CA ALA A 238 -8.98 -5.88 25.92
C ALA A 238 -8.22 -7.12 26.42
N ALA A 239 -8.92 -8.20 26.75
CA ALA A 239 -8.28 -9.43 27.21
C ALA A 239 -7.63 -10.21 26.06
N ASP A 240 -8.30 -10.29 24.90
CA ASP A 240 -7.76 -10.96 23.72
C ASP A 240 -6.64 -10.13 23.09
N ALA A 241 -6.80 -8.81 22.98
CA ALA A 241 -5.75 -7.90 22.52
C ALA A 241 -4.49 -7.98 23.41
N SER A 242 -4.67 -8.05 24.72
CA SER A 242 -3.54 -8.21 25.64
C SER A 242 -2.85 -9.57 25.54
N ARG A 243 -3.58 -10.65 25.19
CA ARG A 243 -2.96 -11.96 24.99
C ARG A 243 -2.11 -11.96 23.72
N MET A 244 -2.66 -11.47 22.62
CA MET A 244 -1.94 -11.29 21.36
C MET A 244 -0.65 -10.49 21.52
N LEU A 245 -0.72 -9.30 22.15
CA LEU A 245 0.48 -8.50 22.45
C LEU A 245 1.50 -9.21 23.34
N SER A 246 1.10 -10.25 24.08
CA SER A 246 2.03 -11.03 24.91
C SER A 246 2.72 -12.15 24.14
N GLU A 247 2.21 -12.51 22.95
CA GLU A 247 2.80 -13.51 22.04
C GLU A 247 3.63 -12.84 20.93
N MET A 248 3.63 -11.51 20.84
CA MET A 248 4.45 -10.72 19.92
C MET A 248 5.84 -10.47 20.52
N ASP A 249 6.81 -10.22 19.64
CA ASP A 249 8.11 -9.75 20.07
C ASP A 249 8.00 -8.35 20.71
N PRO A 250 8.84 -8.03 21.71
CA PRO A 250 8.66 -6.83 22.52
C PRO A 250 8.70 -5.52 21.73
N ASP A 251 9.49 -5.47 20.67
CA ASP A 251 9.66 -4.38 19.70
C ASP A 251 8.38 -4.14 18.91
N ASP A 252 7.87 -5.15 18.19
CA ASP A 252 6.60 -5.08 17.45
C ASP A 252 5.43 -4.69 18.37
N ALA A 253 5.40 -5.29 19.56
CA ALA A 253 4.38 -4.96 20.56
C ALA A 253 4.53 -3.52 21.07
N ALA A 254 5.74 -2.97 21.13
CA ALA A 254 5.96 -1.59 21.54
C ALA A 254 5.53 -0.61 20.44
N GLU A 255 5.82 -0.91 19.18
CA GLU A 255 5.39 -0.16 18.00
C GLU A 255 3.86 -0.06 17.93
N LEU A 256 3.17 -1.20 17.95
CA LEU A 256 1.71 -1.25 17.89
C LEU A 256 1.05 -0.55 19.10
N VAL A 257 1.68 -0.59 20.26
CA VAL A 257 1.19 0.11 21.46
C VAL A 257 1.39 1.63 21.36
N SER A 258 2.35 2.14 20.59
CA SER A 258 2.54 3.59 20.35
C SER A 258 1.35 4.22 19.64
N GLU A 259 0.75 3.47 18.71
CA GLU A 259 -0.37 3.93 17.89
C GLU A 259 -1.70 3.99 18.67
N LEU A 260 -1.75 3.32 19.83
CA LEU A 260 -2.96 3.29 20.65
C LEU A 260 -3.09 4.51 21.55
N ASP A 261 -4.34 4.92 21.77
CA ASP A 261 -4.69 5.88 22.80
C ASP A 261 -4.09 5.48 24.17
N TYR A 262 -3.51 6.44 24.89
CA TYR A 262 -2.84 6.20 26.18
C TYR A 262 -3.68 5.39 27.19
N GLU A 263 -5.00 5.64 27.26
CA GLU A 263 -5.88 4.89 28.17
C GLU A 263 -6.03 3.41 27.77
N ARG A 264 -6.03 3.13 26.47
CA ARG A 264 -6.11 1.79 25.90
C ARG A 264 -4.79 1.06 26.11
N ALA A 265 -3.67 1.65 25.70
CA ALA A 265 -2.32 1.13 25.91
C ALA A 265 -2.09 0.71 27.37
N GLU A 266 -2.34 1.62 28.32
CA GLU A 266 -2.16 1.35 29.75
C GLU A 266 -3.13 0.27 30.28
N THR A 267 -4.30 0.10 29.65
CA THR A 267 -5.22 -1.00 30.01
C THR A 267 -4.67 -2.34 29.56
N LEU A 268 -4.17 -2.43 28.32
CA LEU A 268 -3.60 -3.67 27.77
C LEU A 268 -2.33 -4.08 28.52
N LEU A 269 -1.40 -3.14 28.75
CA LEU A 269 -0.16 -3.36 29.51
C LEU A 269 -0.40 -3.86 30.95
N ARG A 270 -1.55 -3.56 31.56
CA ARG A 270 -1.89 -4.05 32.90
C ARG A 270 -2.53 -5.44 32.92
N LEU A 271 -3.04 -5.89 31.78
CA LEU A 271 -3.68 -7.20 31.64
C LEU A 271 -2.66 -8.30 31.33
N MET A 272 -1.52 -7.94 30.74
CA MET A 272 -0.41 -8.84 30.43
C MET A 272 0.43 -9.22 31.67
N GLY A 273 1.36 -10.15 31.47
CA GLY A 273 2.31 -10.57 32.49
C GLY A 273 3.36 -9.51 32.80
N VAL A 274 3.99 -9.62 33.97
CA VAL A 274 4.96 -8.61 34.48
C VAL A 274 6.28 -8.65 33.69
N LYS A 275 6.61 -9.77 33.04
CA LYS A 275 7.84 -9.91 32.25
C LYS A 275 7.66 -9.13 30.94
N GLU A 276 6.57 -9.40 30.25
CA GLU A 276 6.15 -8.84 28.96
C GLU A 276 5.89 -7.33 29.10
N GLU A 277 5.10 -6.92 30.12
CA GLU A 277 4.85 -5.49 30.41
C GLU A 277 6.16 -4.71 30.60
N ARG A 278 7.13 -5.32 31.28
CA ARG A 278 8.39 -4.66 31.58
C ARG A 278 9.26 -4.52 30.33
N ALA A 279 9.27 -5.51 29.45
CA ALA A 279 10.02 -5.47 28.20
C ALA A 279 9.48 -4.34 27.30
N ILE A 280 8.16 -4.35 27.04
CA ILE A 280 7.51 -3.34 26.20
C ILE A 280 7.67 -1.93 26.81
N ARG A 281 7.42 -1.75 28.10
CA ARG A 281 7.61 -0.44 28.77
C ARG A 281 9.06 0.07 28.73
N GLN A 282 10.04 -0.83 28.65
CA GLN A 282 11.43 -0.43 28.51
C GLN A 282 11.66 0.19 27.13
N LEU A 283 11.13 -0.42 26.07
CA LEU A 283 11.26 0.06 24.69
C LEU A 283 10.49 1.36 24.46
N LEU A 284 9.25 1.45 24.97
CA LEU A 284 8.46 2.70 25.01
C LEU A 284 9.15 3.87 25.74
N GLY A 285 10.20 3.59 26.52
CA GLY A 285 11.00 4.60 27.22
C GLY A 285 12.06 5.28 26.35
N TYR A 286 12.46 4.67 25.23
CA TYR A 286 13.39 5.25 24.26
C TYR A 286 12.67 6.19 23.30
N ARG A 287 13.40 7.02 22.56
CA ARG A 287 12.78 7.88 21.56
C ARG A 287 12.35 7.01 20.36
N GLU A 288 11.38 7.49 19.59
CA GLU A 288 11.13 6.95 18.25
C GLU A 288 12.41 7.08 17.41
N ASP A 289 12.55 6.23 16.40
CA ASP A 289 13.65 6.22 15.43
C ASP A 289 15.05 6.02 16.06
N THR A 290 15.13 5.22 17.12
CA THR A 290 16.40 4.92 17.80
C THR A 290 16.66 3.44 17.94
N ALA A 291 17.93 3.06 18.07
CA ALA A 291 18.36 1.69 18.33
C ALA A 291 17.65 1.05 19.54
N GLY A 292 17.33 1.84 20.57
CA GLY A 292 16.62 1.38 21.75
C GLY A 292 15.13 1.12 21.52
N ARG A 293 14.55 1.67 20.44
CA ARG A 293 13.15 1.46 20.05
C ARG A 293 12.97 0.16 19.28
N ILE A 294 13.84 -0.07 18.30
CA ILE A 294 13.83 -1.23 17.38
C ILE A 294 14.64 -2.43 17.90
N MET A 295 14.87 -2.51 19.21
CA MET A 295 15.62 -3.63 19.79
C MET A 295 14.70 -4.58 20.54
N THR A 296 14.94 -5.87 20.38
CA THR A 296 14.37 -6.87 21.24
C THR A 296 15.25 -7.14 22.47
N SER A 297 14.60 -7.47 23.58
CA SER A 297 15.28 -7.89 24.82
C SER A 297 15.55 -9.41 24.88
N GLU A 298 15.15 -10.14 23.84
CA GLU A 298 15.09 -11.61 23.77
C GLU A 298 16.37 -12.21 23.17
N PHE A 299 17.47 -12.17 23.93
CA PHE A 299 18.77 -12.66 23.48
C PHE A 299 19.49 -13.55 24.50
N ILE A 300 20.40 -14.39 24.02
CA ILE A 300 21.19 -15.29 24.87
C ILE A 300 22.49 -14.61 25.33
N ASP A 301 22.64 -14.44 26.64
CA ASP A 301 23.91 -14.08 27.28
C ASP A 301 24.44 -15.14 28.25
N LEU A 302 25.75 -15.43 28.17
CA LEU A 302 26.42 -16.44 29.00
C LEU A 302 27.70 -15.91 29.65
N ARG A 303 28.09 -16.57 30.73
CA ARG A 303 29.30 -16.22 31.49
C ARG A 303 30.57 -16.61 30.73
N PRO A 304 31.67 -15.84 30.86
CA PRO A 304 32.94 -16.13 30.17
C PRO A 304 33.57 -17.48 30.55
N SER A 305 33.23 -18.02 31.73
CA SER A 305 33.69 -19.32 32.23
C SER A 305 32.86 -20.50 31.73
N ALA A 306 31.70 -20.26 31.09
CA ALA A 306 30.90 -21.33 30.50
C ALA A 306 31.67 -22.04 29.39
N THR A 307 31.35 -23.31 29.17
CA THR A 307 31.94 -24.09 28.08
C THR A 307 31.04 -24.09 26.84
N VAL A 308 31.60 -24.49 25.70
CA VAL A 308 30.80 -24.73 24.47
C VAL A 308 29.67 -25.72 24.73
N ALA A 309 29.90 -26.75 25.55
CA ALA A 309 28.85 -27.69 25.95
C ALA A 309 27.71 -27.02 26.74
N ASP A 310 28.04 -26.09 27.64
CA ASP A 310 27.04 -25.35 28.41
C ASP A 310 26.23 -24.43 27.50
N ALA A 311 26.89 -23.77 26.52
CA ALA A 311 26.21 -22.89 25.57
C ALA A 311 25.25 -23.64 24.64
N ILE A 312 25.68 -24.77 24.08
CA ILE A 312 24.79 -25.66 23.29
C ILE A 312 23.68 -26.24 24.17
N GLY A 313 23.98 -26.51 25.44
CA GLY A 313 23.01 -26.93 26.44
C GLY A 313 21.93 -25.89 26.63
N ALA A 314 22.31 -24.62 26.83
CA ALA A 314 21.40 -23.50 26.98
C ALA A 314 20.48 -23.38 25.77
N ILE A 315 21.03 -23.27 24.55
CA ILE A 315 20.24 -23.17 23.30
C ILE A 315 19.20 -24.28 23.17
N ARG A 316 19.49 -25.51 23.64
CA ARG A 316 18.58 -26.65 23.54
C ARG A 316 17.46 -26.67 24.58
N THR A 317 17.52 -25.81 25.58
CA THR A 317 16.60 -25.79 26.71
C THR A 317 15.77 -24.53 26.82
N VAL A 318 16.13 -23.48 26.09
CA VAL A 318 15.30 -22.28 26.03
C VAL A 318 14.14 -22.55 25.08
N ASP A 319 12.97 -22.01 25.44
CA ASP A 319 11.78 -22.05 24.60
C ASP A 319 11.97 -21.08 23.41
N GLU A 320 11.30 -21.33 22.29
CA GLU A 320 11.46 -20.52 21.06
C GLU A 320 10.99 -19.08 21.32
N ASP A 321 9.84 -18.95 22.00
CA ASP A 321 9.20 -17.71 22.47
C ASP A 321 9.98 -16.93 23.57
N GLU A 322 11.25 -17.25 23.84
CA GLU A 322 12.10 -16.44 24.75
C GLU A 322 13.40 -15.95 24.10
N ILE A 323 13.59 -16.24 22.80
CA ILE A 323 14.77 -15.86 22.04
C ILE A 323 14.41 -15.55 20.60
N GLU A 324 14.74 -14.34 20.20
CA GLU A 324 14.71 -13.87 18.82
C GLU A 324 15.59 -14.71 17.89
N THR A 325 16.89 -14.80 18.22
CA THR A 325 17.85 -15.50 17.39
C THR A 325 18.91 -16.28 18.15
N VAL A 326 19.20 -17.49 17.66
CA VAL A 326 20.27 -18.36 18.19
C VAL A 326 21.60 -18.19 17.44
N ASN A 327 21.66 -17.29 16.46
CA ASN A 327 22.83 -17.13 15.59
C ASN A 327 24.03 -16.53 16.34
N TYR A 328 23.77 -15.69 17.34
CA TYR A 328 24.78 -15.10 18.19
C TYR A 328 24.55 -15.43 19.67
N ILE A 329 25.64 -15.60 20.40
CA ILE A 329 25.66 -15.67 21.86
C ILE A 329 26.58 -14.58 22.37
N TYR A 330 26.06 -13.76 23.28
CA TYR A 330 26.81 -12.69 23.92
C TYR A 330 27.47 -13.20 25.20
N VAL A 331 28.68 -12.73 25.47
CA VAL A 331 29.42 -13.08 26.69
C VAL A 331 29.45 -11.88 27.62
N THR A 332 28.91 -12.05 28.82
CA THR A 332 28.73 -10.95 29.79
C THR A 332 29.36 -11.24 31.15
N ASP A 333 29.72 -10.19 31.89
CA ASP A 333 30.22 -10.30 33.28
C ASP A 333 29.11 -10.31 34.35
N ASP A 334 29.48 -10.25 35.64
CA ASP A 334 28.52 -10.17 36.77
C ASP A 334 27.60 -8.93 36.70
N ASP A 335 28.04 -7.89 36.01
CA ASP A 335 27.36 -6.62 35.82
C ASP A 335 26.63 -6.56 34.46
N ARG A 336 26.48 -7.69 33.74
CA ARG A 336 25.93 -7.73 32.37
C ARG A 336 26.69 -6.83 31.38
N ARG A 337 27.96 -6.54 31.61
CA ARG A 337 28.79 -5.82 30.65
C ARG A 337 29.20 -6.74 29.51
N LEU A 338 29.06 -6.28 28.28
CA LEU A 338 29.42 -7.02 27.08
C LEU A 338 30.95 -7.18 26.98
N LEU A 339 31.40 -8.43 26.97
CA LEU A 339 32.82 -8.81 26.86
C LEU A 339 33.19 -9.33 25.47
N GLY A 340 32.26 -9.97 24.78
CA GLY A 340 32.50 -10.58 23.47
C GLY A 340 31.25 -11.23 22.89
N VAL A 341 31.36 -11.70 21.64
CA VAL A 341 30.29 -12.38 20.91
C VAL A 341 30.80 -13.67 20.25
N LEU A 342 29.91 -14.65 20.10
CA LEU A 342 30.18 -15.94 19.46
C LEU A 342 29.06 -16.25 18.46
N SER A 343 29.43 -16.69 17.26
CA SER A 343 28.44 -17.24 16.32
C SER A 343 28.13 -18.70 16.64
N LEU A 344 26.93 -19.17 16.31
CA LEU A 344 26.56 -20.58 16.37
C LEU A 344 27.55 -21.46 15.59
N ARG A 345 28.04 -20.96 14.45
CA ARG A 345 29.09 -21.61 13.64
C ARG A 345 30.34 -21.88 14.46
N THR A 346 30.80 -20.92 15.27
CA THR A 346 31.98 -21.10 16.13
C THR A 346 31.75 -22.22 17.14
N LEU A 347 30.58 -22.26 17.79
CA LEU A 347 30.25 -23.31 18.77
C LEU A 347 30.22 -24.71 18.16
N LEU A 348 29.80 -24.84 16.89
CA LEU A 348 29.75 -26.13 16.20
C LEU A 348 31.14 -26.67 15.80
N ILE A 349 32.13 -25.79 15.65
CA ILE A 349 33.49 -26.15 15.22
C ILE A 349 34.40 -26.40 16.43
N GLU A 350 34.24 -25.61 17.48
CA GLU A 350 35.12 -25.64 18.64
C GLU A 350 34.86 -26.87 19.55
N PRO A 351 35.88 -27.33 20.31
CA PRO A 351 35.70 -28.45 21.23
C PRO A 351 34.71 -28.13 22.35
N MET A 352 33.84 -29.09 22.69
CA MET A 352 32.82 -28.96 23.75
C MET A 352 33.35 -28.48 25.11
N GLY A 353 34.63 -28.74 25.42
CA GLY A 353 35.27 -28.32 26.68
C GLY A 353 36.00 -26.98 26.64
N ALA A 354 36.04 -26.29 25.50
CA ALA A 354 36.60 -24.94 25.39
C ALA A 354 35.71 -23.93 26.13
N THR A 355 36.31 -22.95 26.78
CA THR A 355 35.59 -21.89 27.50
C THR A 355 35.23 -20.75 26.55
N LEU A 356 34.05 -20.14 26.71
CA LEU A 356 33.57 -19.06 25.81
C LEU A 356 34.58 -17.89 25.73
N SER A 357 35.16 -17.49 26.86
CA SER A 357 36.20 -16.45 26.91
C SER A 357 37.46 -16.72 26.09
N SER A 358 37.74 -17.98 25.74
CA SER A 358 38.92 -18.35 24.95
C SER A 358 38.68 -18.32 23.45
N ILE A 359 37.42 -18.29 23.03
CA ILE A 359 37.00 -18.41 21.62
C ILE A 359 36.12 -17.24 21.14
N MET A 360 35.65 -16.36 22.05
CA MET A 360 34.83 -15.21 21.71
C MET A 360 35.59 -14.15 20.93
N GLU A 361 34.88 -13.45 20.05
CA GLU A 361 35.38 -12.22 19.43
C GLU A 361 35.20 -11.06 20.42
N THR A 362 36.26 -10.30 20.64
CA THR A 362 36.27 -9.20 21.63
C THR A 362 36.09 -7.83 21.01
N ASP A 363 36.38 -7.71 19.71
CA ASP A 363 36.14 -6.48 18.95
C ASP A 363 34.69 -6.49 18.42
N VAL A 364 33.75 -6.29 19.36
CA VAL A 364 32.31 -6.33 19.07
C VAL A 364 31.85 -4.96 18.59
N ILE A 365 31.20 -4.94 17.43
CA ILE A 365 30.47 -3.79 16.92
C ILE A 365 29.16 -3.71 17.70
N CYS A 366 28.84 -2.55 18.25
CA CYS A 366 27.68 -2.32 19.10
C CYS A 366 27.10 -0.93 18.82
N ALA A 367 25.81 -0.75 19.09
CA ALA A 367 25.12 0.54 19.04
C ALA A 367 24.81 1.05 20.46
N ASP A 368 24.69 2.36 20.62
CA ASP A 368 24.10 3.00 21.80
C ASP A 368 22.57 3.03 21.66
N PRO A 369 21.78 2.88 22.74
CA PRO A 369 20.33 2.96 22.66
C PRO A 369 19.78 4.26 22.06
N ASP A 370 20.52 5.36 22.14
CA ASP A 370 20.13 6.66 21.59
C ASP A 370 20.66 6.91 20.17
N ASP A 371 21.40 5.96 19.58
CA ASP A 371 21.84 6.03 18.18
C ASP A 371 20.64 5.97 17.25
N ASP A 372 20.77 6.64 16.10
CA ASP A 372 19.76 6.70 15.05
C ASP A 372 19.55 5.32 14.43
N GLN A 373 18.31 4.96 14.12
CA GLN A 373 18.00 3.66 13.54
C GLN A 373 18.67 3.42 12.17
N GLU A 374 18.80 4.47 11.35
CA GLU A 374 19.43 4.40 10.04
C GLU A 374 20.93 4.04 10.19
N ASP A 375 21.62 4.69 11.12
CA ASP A 375 23.03 4.42 11.43
C ASP A 375 23.25 2.96 11.87
N VAL A 376 22.32 2.41 12.66
CA VAL A 376 22.37 1.02 13.12
C VAL A 376 22.13 0.05 11.96
N ALA A 377 21.13 0.31 11.13
CA ALA A 377 20.82 -0.50 9.97
C ALA A 377 21.96 -0.48 8.93
N GLU A 378 22.55 0.69 8.67
CA GLU A 378 23.75 0.83 7.86
C GLU A 378 24.92 0.02 8.42
N ALA A 379 25.12 0.02 9.75
CA ALA A 379 26.18 -0.75 10.37
C ALA A 379 25.96 -2.26 10.16
N ILE A 380 24.75 -2.75 10.35
CA ILE A 380 24.39 -4.16 10.10
C ILE A 380 24.69 -4.54 8.66
N SER A 381 24.22 -3.73 7.70
CA SER A 381 24.44 -3.93 6.26
C SER A 381 25.93 -3.91 5.88
N LYS A 382 26.66 -2.87 6.33
CA LYS A 382 28.09 -2.66 6.04
C LYS A 382 28.96 -3.81 6.54
N TYR A 383 28.66 -4.34 7.73
CA TYR A 383 29.43 -5.40 8.36
C TYR A 383 28.87 -6.81 8.10
N ASN A 384 27.74 -6.93 7.38
CA ASN A 384 27.04 -8.19 7.11
C ASN A 384 26.73 -8.95 8.40
N LEU A 385 26.22 -8.22 9.41
CA LEU A 385 25.83 -8.80 10.69
C LEU A 385 24.42 -9.39 10.57
N LEU A 386 24.12 -10.42 11.38
CA LEU A 386 22.75 -10.92 11.55
C LEU A 386 22.02 -10.27 12.72
N ALA A 387 22.76 -9.59 13.60
CA ALA A 387 22.25 -8.79 14.69
C ALA A 387 23.39 -7.93 15.25
N ILE A 388 23.06 -6.81 15.87
CA ILE A 388 23.99 -5.93 16.58
C ILE A 388 23.54 -5.75 18.04
N PRO A 389 24.45 -5.89 19.03
CA PRO A 389 24.10 -5.64 20.42
C PRO A 389 23.98 -4.16 20.73
N VAL A 390 22.91 -3.79 21.42
CA VAL A 390 22.69 -2.44 21.95
C VAL A 390 23.21 -2.38 23.39
N VAL A 391 24.13 -1.44 23.64
CA VAL A 391 24.83 -1.31 24.92
C VAL A 391 24.76 0.11 25.45
N THR A 392 24.47 0.25 26.75
CA THR A 392 24.57 1.53 27.47
C THR A 392 26.00 2.06 27.54
N ASP A 393 26.15 3.34 27.93
CA ASP A 393 27.43 4.00 28.27
C ASP A 393 28.38 3.14 29.14
N GLU A 394 27.87 2.37 30.11
CA GLU A 394 28.69 1.48 30.95
C GLU A 394 28.99 0.12 30.33
N ARG A 395 28.71 -0.04 29.03
CA ARG A 395 28.82 -1.27 28.24
C ARG A 395 27.88 -2.39 28.67
N ARG A 396 26.79 -2.09 29.39
CA ARG A 396 25.77 -3.11 29.74
C ARG A 396 24.87 -3.33 28.54
N ILE A 397 24.73 -4.59 28.12
CA ILE A 397 23.83 -4.98 27.04
C ILE A 397 22.38 -4.87 27.51
N VAL A 398 21.54 -4.21 26.71
CA VAL A 398 20.13 -3.99 27.01
C VAL A 398 19.20 -4.67 26.01
N GLY A 399 19.67 -4.92 24.79
CA GLY A 399 18.94 -5.56 23.71
C GLY A 399 19.83 -5.88 22.52
N ILE A 400 19.22 -6.39 21.46
CA ILE A 400 19.83 -6.59 20.14
C ILE A 400 18.88 -6.05 19.07
N VAL A 401 19.43 -5.55 17.97
CA VAL A 401 18.66 -5.25 16.75
C VAL A 401 19.00 -6.32 15.72
N THR A 402 18.00 -6.92 15.09
CA THR A 402 18.19 -7.99 14.10
C THR A 402 18.44 -7.41 12.70
N VAL A 403 18.66 -8.29 11.72
CA VAL A 403 18.89 -7.84 10.34
C VAL A 403 17.58 -7.59 9.60
N ASP A 404 16.51 -8.21 10.06
CA ASP A 404 15.14 -8.11 9.61
C ASP A 404 14.61 -6.71 9.92
N ASP A 405 14.57 -6.31 11.20
CA ASP A 405 14.17 -4.94 11.61
C ASP A 405 15.02 -3.88 10.91
N ALA A 406 16.31 -4.16 10.72
CA ALA A 406 17.21 -3.26 10.01
C ALA A 406 16.91 -3.15 8.51
N LEU A 407 16.32 -4.17 7.88
CA LEU A 407 15.86 -4.09 6.49
C LEU A 407 14.60 -3.25 6.39
N ASP A 408 13.69 -3.38 7.35
CA ASP A 408 12.44 -2.62 7.40
C ASP A 408 12.72 -1.13 7.61
N VAL A 409 13.59 -0.79 8.56
CA VAL A 409 14.12 0.58 8.73
C VAL A 409 14.73 1.12 7.43
N LEU A 410 15.53 0.32 6.70
CA LEU A 410 16.11 0.79 5.42
C LEU A 410 15.06 1.04 4.35
N GLU A 411 13.93 0.32 4.36
CA GLU A 411 12.80 0.54 3.47
C GLU A 411 12.04 1.80 3.86
N GLU A 412 11.71 1.96 5.15
CA GLU A 412 11.07 3.15 5.72
C GLU A 412 11.84 4.44 5.44
N GLU A 413 13.14 4.47 5.76
CA GLU A 413 14.01 5.62 5.51
C GLU A 413 14.09 5.93 4.01
N HIS A 414 14.12 4.90 3.16
CA HIS A 414 14.10 5.08 1.71
C HIS A 414 12.77 5.65 1.21
N GLU A 415 11.65 5.21 1.76
CA GLU A 415 10.33 5.74 1.46
C GLU A 415 10.21 7.20 1.91
N GLU A 416 10.66 7.52 3.13
CA GLU A 416 10.72 8.89 3.64
C GLU A 416 11.55 9.77 2.70
N ASP A 417 12.74 9.31 2.32
CA ASP A 417 13.63 10.01 1.38
C ASP A 417 12.99 10.23 0.02
N LEU A 418 12.24 9.26 -0.51
CA LEU A 418 11.50 9.40 -1.76
C LEU A 418 10.33 10.37 -1.64
N GLN A 419 9.62 10.38 -0.50
CA GLN A 419 8.58 11.35 -0.22
C GLN A 419 9.16 12.77 -0.13
N LEU A 420 10.30 12.89 0.58
CA LEU A 420 11.09 14.11 0.65
C LEU A 420 11.59 14.51 -0.75
N ALA A 421 12.18 13.66 -1.57
CA ALA A 421 12.66 14.02 -2.91
C ALA A 421 11.51 14.35 -3.90
N GLY A 422 10.38 13.65 -3.79
CA GLY A 422 9.23 13.73 -4.70
C GLY A 422 8.31 14.94 -4.52
N GLY A 423 8.59 15.83 -3.57
CA GLY A 423 7.77 17.03 -3.36
C GLY A 423 6.41 16.78 -2.68
N ARG A 424 6.11 15.55 -2.27
CA ARG A 424 5.01 15.23 -1.35
C ARG A 424 5.52 15.42 0.06
N THR A 425 5.28 16.59 0.64
CA THR A 425 5.37 16.74 2.09
C THR A 425 4.20 16.02 2.72
N ASP A 426 4.50 15.16 3.69
CA ASP A 426 3.59 14.82 4.80
C ASP A 426 2.29 14.17 4.32
N SER A 427 2.38 12.89 3.93
CA SER A 427 1.24 12.00 3.94
C SER A 427 1.11 11.41 5.33
N ASP A 428 0.63 12.23 6.26
CA ASP A 428 -0.30 11.77 7.28
C ASP A 428 -1.45 11.08 6.52
N PRO A 429 -1.55 9.73 6.52
CA PRO A 429 -2.62 8.99 5.84
C PRO A 429 -4.00 9.46 6.31
N ASP A 430 -4.01 10.01 7.52
CA ASP A 430 -5.13 10.36 8.36
C ASP A 430 -5.83 11.69 8.01
N ARG A 431 -5.43 12.38 6.93
CA ARG A 431 -6.15 13.57 6.46
C ARG A 431 -7.19 13.26 5.38
N PRO A 432 -8.50 13.40 5.67
CA PRO A 432 -9.51 13.22 4.65
C PRO A 432 -9.23 14.15 3.47
N THR A 433 -9.11 13.56 2.28
CA THR A 433 -8.91 14.20 0.96
C THR A 433 -9.92 15.31 0.60
N HIS A 434 -10.87 15.57 1.49
CA HIS A 434 -11.85 16.65 1.44
C HIS A 434 -11.44 17.95 2.13
N ASP A 435 -10.26 18.03 2.75
CA ASP A 435 -9.88 19.22 3.52
C ASP A 435 -9.29 20.33 2.62
N LEU A 436 -9.83 21.55 2.72
CA LEU A 436 -9.40 22.72 1.93
C LEU A 436 -7.91 23.04 2.16
N ARG A 437 -7.37 22.66 3.32
CA ARG A 437 -5.96 22.85 3.70
C ARG A 437 -5.02 21.96 2.89
N TRP A 438 -5.41 20.72 2.61
CA TRP A 438 -4.67 19.83 1.70
C TRP A 438 -4.63 20.42 0.29
N LEU A 439 -5.75 20.93 -0.22
CA LEU A 439 -5.77 21.62 -1.52
C LEU A 439 -4.85 22.86 -1.50
N LEU A 440 -4.88 23.63 -0.41
CA LEU A 440 -4.01 24.79 -0.19
C LEU A 440 -2.52 24.43 -0.14
N GLY A 441 -2.13 23.31 0.48
CA GLY A 441 -0.73 22.87 0.58
C GLY A 441 -0.21 22.16 -0.68
N SER A 442 -1.02 21.30 -1.27
CA SER A 442 -0.64 20.44 -2.41
C SER A 442 -0.74 21.17 -3.75
N GLN A 443 -1.65 22.15 -3.89
CA GLN A 443 -1.91 22.87 -5.15
C GLN A 443 -1.63 24.38 -5.02
N LEU A 444 -0.55 24.77 -4.33
CA LEU A 444 -0.17 26.18 -4.15
C LEU A 444 -0.12 26.96 -5.47
N TRP A 445 0.38 26.33 -6.54
CA TRP A 445 0.46 26.95 -7.87
C TRP A 445 -0.90 27.47 -8.36
N PHE A 446 -2.00 26.81 -8.01
CA PHE A 446 -3.35 27.23 -8.41
C PHE A 446 -3.75 28.55 -7.74
N PHE A 447 -3.50 28.69 -6.44
CA PHE A 447 -3.81 29.92 -5.71
C PHE A 447 -2.92 31.08 -6.17
N PHE A 448 -1.64 30.80 -6.40
CA PHE A 448 -0.70 31.77 -6.97
C PHE A 448 -1.10 32.15 -8.41
N TRP A 449 -1.64 31.23 -9.21
CA TRP A 449 -2.18 31.53 -10.53
C TRP A 449 -3.37 32.49 -10.45
N VAL A 450 -4.33 32.25 -9.55
CA VAL A 450 -5.49 33.13 -9.35
C VAL A 450 -5.04 34.53 -8.93
N VAL A 451 -4.11 34.62 -7.97
CA VAL A 451 -3.57 35.90 -7.50
C VAL A 451 -2.79 36.62 -8.62
N GLY A 452 -1.92 35.91 -9.33
CA GLY A 452 -1.13 36.48 -10.42
C GLY A 452 -2.00 36.96 -11.58
N ALA A 453 -3.04 36.21 -11.95
CA ALA A 453 -4.02 36.62 -12.96
C ALA A 453 -4.81 37.86 -12.52
N ALA A 454 -5.20 37.94 -11.24
CA ALA A 454 -5.86 39.12 -10.69
C ALA A 454 -4.95 40.36 -10.70
N VAL A 455 -3.68 40.21 -10.32
CA VAL A 455 -2.66 41.28 -10.38
C VAL A 455 -2.45 41.74 -11.82
N MET A 456 -2.28 40.82 -12.77
CA MET A 456 -2.15 41.13 -14.20
C MET A 456 -3.36 41.90 -14.74
N SER A 457 -4.56 41.50 -14.34
CA SER A 457 -5.81 42.16 -14.75
C SER A 457 -5.90 43.58 -14.16
N ALA A 458 -5.59 43.75 -12.87
CA ALA A 458 -5.64 45.05 -12.21
C ALA A 458 -4.62 46.04 -12.78
N VAL A 459 -3.36 45.60 -12.95
CA VAL A 459 -2.29 46.44 -13.52
C VAL A 459 -2.56 46.73 -15.00
N GLY A 460 -2.99 45.72 -15.76
CA GLY A 460 -3.40 45.89 -17.16
C GLY A 460 -4.51 46.92 -17.35
N SER A 461 -5.50 46.90 -16.47
CA SER A 461 -6.60 47.88 -16.48
C SER A 461 -6.10 49.29 -16.18
N ALA A 462 -5.20 49.46 -15.22
CA ALA A 462 -4.59 50.74 -14.89
C ALA A 462 -3.73 51.31 -16.04
N LEU A 463 -3.10 50.44 -16.84
CA LEU A 463 -2.28 50.80 -17.99
C LEU A 463 -3.06 50.88 -19.31
N GLY A 464 -4.36 50.58 -19.32
CA GLY A 464 -5.20 50.60 -20.52
C GLY A 464 -4.98 49.42 -21.49
N LEU A 465 -4.33 48.35 -21.04
CA LEU A 465 -3.97 47.17 -21.86
C LEU A 465 -5.12 46.15 -22.06
N GLY A 466 -6.29 46.40 -21.45
CA GLY A 466 -7.56 45.74 -21.77
C GLY A 466 -7.52 44.20 -21.69
N ALA A 467 -8.23 43.53 -22.62
CA ALA A 467 -8.39 42.07 -22.66
C ALA A 467 -7.08 41.29 -22.96
N GLY A 468 -6.02 41.97 -23.40
CA GLY A 468 -4.72 41.34 -23.70
C GLY A 468 -4.02 40.79 -22.46
N THR A 469 -4.20 41.38 -21.28
CA THR A 469 -3.55 40.90 -20.06
C THR A 469 -4.12 39.59 -19.55
N LEU A 470 -5.43 39.38 -19.68
CA LEU A 470 -6.08 38.11 -19.35
C LEU A 470 -5.68 37.00 -20.32
N ALA A 471 -5.53 37.36 -21.60
CA ALA A 471 -5.05 36.43 -22.61
C ALA A 471 -3.61 35.98 -22.32
N ALA A 472 -2.70 36.91 -22.01
CA ALA A 472 -1.34 36.57 -21.61
C ALA A 472 -1.30 35.67 -20.36
N ALA A 473 -2.16 35.93 -19.37
CA ALA A 473 -2.22 35.17 -18.12
C ALA A 473 -2.61 33.68 -18.27
N VAL A 474 -3.06 33.24 -19.45
CA VAL A 474 -3.30 31.81 -19.74
C VAL A 474 -2.00 31.00 -19.66
N ALA A 475 -0.85 31.60 -19.96
CA ALA A 475 0.45 30.93 -19.88
C ALA A 475 1.07 30.95 -18.46
N LEU A 476 0.47 31.67 -17.51
CA LEU A 476 0.98 31.81 -16.14
C LEU A 476 1.12 30.47 -15.38
N PRO A 477 0.22 29.46 -15.52
CA PRO A 477 0.40 28.15 -14.87
C PRO A 477 1.72 27.48 -15.25
N VAL A 478 2.18 27.66 -16.49
CA VAL A 478 3.40 27.02 -17.00
C VAL A 478 4.62 27.46 -16.20
N CYS A 479 4.81 28.75 -15.95
CA CYS A 479 5.95 29.21 -15.17
C CYS A 479 5.82 28.93 -13.67
N LEU A 480 4.60 28.81 -13.15
CA LEU A 480 4.37 28.46 -11.74
C LEU A 480 4.73 27.00 -11.47
N LEU A 481 4.28 26.08 -12.33
CA LEU A 481 4.66 24.66 -12.25
C LEU A 481 6.17 24.50 -12.34
N MET A 482 6.82 25.21 -13.27
CA MET A 482 8.27 25.15 -13.40
C MET A 482 9.04 25.75 -12.21
N ALA A 483 8.48 26.76 -11.55
CA ALA A 483 9.07 27.31 -10.33
C ALA A 483 8.95 26.32 -9.16
N ASP A 484 7.86 25.55 -9.12
CA ASP A 484 7.65 24.47 -8.15
C ASP A 484 8.61 23.30 -8.41
N ASP A 485 8.71 22.84 -9.66
CA ASP A 485 9.66 21.80 -10.10
C ASP A 485 11.11 22.19 -9.79
N MET A 486 11.47 23.48 -9.93
CA MET A 486 12.79 23.98 -9.58
C MET A 486 13.08 23.85 -8.08
N VAL A 487 12.08 24.10 -7.21
CA VAL A 487 12.25 23.89 -5.76
C VAL A 487 12.42 22.41 -5.44
N GLY A 488 11.63 21.53 -6.07
CA GLY A 488 11.81 20.08 -5.95
C GLY A 488 13.22 19.64 -6.36
N TYR A 489 13.71 20.12 -7.51
CA TYR A 489 15.08 19.87 -7.97
C TYR A 489 16.15 20.33 -6.96
N VAL A 490 15.98 21.50 -6.36
CA VAL A 490 16.93 22.04 -5.36
C VAL A 490 16.90 21.21 -4.08
N VAL A 491 15.71 20.84 -3.60
CA VAL A 491 15.52 20.11 -2.35
C VAL A 491 15.98 18.66 -2.50
N GLY A 492 15.60 17.97 -3.58
CA GLY A 492 16.07 16.62 -3.86
C GLY A 492 17.59 16.54 -3.96
N PHE A 493 18.23 17.51 -4.63
CA PHE A 493 19.70 17.58 -4.66
C PHE A 493 20.34 17.87 -3.30
N PHE A 494 19.64 18.57 -2.40
CA PHE A 494 20.12 18.86 -1.05
C PHE A 494 20.07 17.62 -0.17
N ILE A 495 19.01 16.81 -0.29
CA ILE A 495 18.85 15.55 0.44
C ILE A 495 19.81 14.49 -0.09
N GLU A 496 19.81 14.26 -1.42
CA GLU A 496 20.58 13.18 -2.06
C GLU A 496 22.11 13.37 -1.94
N PHE A 497 22.61 14.58 -1.67
CA PHE A 497 24.05 14.86 -1.70
C PHE A 497 24.52 15.78 -0.57
N ASP A 498 25.11 15.16 0.46
CA ASP A 498 25.89 15.88 1.46
C ASP A 498 27.14 16.53 0.81
N PRO A 499 27.44 17.82 1.06
CA PRO A 499 28.67 18.45 0.60
C PRO A 499 29.98 17.74 1.02
N ASP A 500 29.99 16.93 2.07
CA ASP A 500 31.17 16.25 2.61
C ASP A 500 31.40 14.85 2.01
N ASP A 501 30.47 14.35 1.18
CA ASP A 501 30.59 13.06 0.51
C ASP A 501 31.67 13.03 -0.59
N GLU A 502 32.52 11.99 -0.57
CA GLU A 502 33.58 11.79 -1.58
C GLU A 502 33.05 11.58 -3.02
N GLY A 503 31.74 11.33 -3.18
CA GLY A 503 31.04 11.15 -4.45
C GLY A 503 30.16 12.33 -4.91
N ALA A 504 30.01 13.38 -4.09
CA ALA A 504 29.03 14.42 -4.33
C ALA A 504 29.29 15.22 -5.63
N PRO A 505 28.27 15.41 -6.50
CA PRO A 505 28.40 16.21 -7.70
C PRO A 505 28.77 17.67 -7.36
N SER A 506 29.80 18.20 -8.03
CA SER A 506 30.23 19.58 -7.81
C SER A 506 29.10 20.59 -8.02
N SER A 507 29.16 21.74 -7.33
CA SER A 507 28.20 22.85 -7.51
C SER A 507 28.09 23.32 -8.98
N GLY A 508 29.15 23.13 -9.78
CA GLY A 508 29.11 23.37 -11.22
C GLY A 508 28.24 22.36 -11.98
N ALA A 509 28.27 21.08 -11.60
CA ALA A 509 27.44 20.03 -12.19
C ALA A 509 25.94 20.27 -11.90
N PHE A 510 25.61 20.72 -10.69
CA PHE A 510 24.26 21.17 -10.34
C PHE A 510 23.77 22.30 -11.28
N VAL A 511 24.57 23.36 -11.44
CA VAL A 511 24.22 24.48 -12.35
C VAL A 511 24.03 24.00 -13.79
N VAL A 512 24.91 23.13 -14.28
CA VAL A 512 24.82 22.60 -15.66
C VAL A 512 23.54 21.78 -15.86
N ARG A 513 23.19 20.90 -14.91
CA ARG A 513 21.94 20.14 -14.94
C ARG A 513 20.72 21.06 -14.90
N GLY A 514 20.69 22.02 -13.97
CA GLY A 514 19.61 23.02 -13.88
C GLY A 514 19.42 23.84 -15.17
N VAL A 515 20.51 24.27 -15.80
CA VAL A 515 20.45 24.98 -17.09
C VAL A 515 19.97 24.07 -18.22
N ALA A 516 20.39 22.80 -18.25
CA ALA A 516 19.91 21.84 -19.23
C ALA A 516 18.40 21.62 -19.12
N ILE A 517 17.89 21.46 -17.89
CA ILE A 517 16.45 21.36 -17.61
C ILE A 517 15.71 22.62 -18.07
N ALA A 518 16.24 23.81 -17.74
CA ALA A 518 15.66 25.08 -18.18
C ALA A 518 15.58 25.21 -19.72
N CYS A 519 16.60 24.74 -20.44
CA CYS A 519 16.61 24.71 -21.90
C CYS A 519 15.56 23.77 -22.49
N VAL A 520 15.35 22.59 -21.89
CA VAL A 520 14.31 21.64 -22.31
C VAL A 520 12.94 22.26 -22.17
N TYR A 521 12.64 22.85 -21.01
CA TYR A 521 11.37 23.52 -20.81
C TYR A 521 11.20 24.74 -21.72
N LEU A 522 12.24 25.55 -21.93
CA LEU A 522 12.20 26.66 -22.88
C LEU A 522 11.81 26.16 -24.28
N ALA A 523 12.39 25.04 -24.73
CA ALA A 523 12.02 24.43 -26.01
C ALA A 523 10.55 24.00 -26.04
N LEU A 524 10.04 23.39 -24.96
CA LEU A 524 8.63 23.00 -24.84
C LEU A 524 7.68 24.19 -24.86
N VAL A 525 7.99 25.27 -24.13
CA VAL A 525 7.17 26.49 -24.10
C VAL A 525 7.17 27.18 -25.46
N VAL A 526 8.30 27.23 -26.15
CA VAL A 526 8.40 27.78 -27.50
C VAL A 526 7.61 26.94 -28.50
N LEU A 527 7.68 25.60 -28.40
CA LEU A 527 6.88 24.70 -29.23
C LEU A 527 5.38 24.87 -28.97
N ALA A 528 4.97 25.01 -27.70
CA ALA A 528 3.58 25.27 -27.33
C ALA A 528 3.10 26.62 -27.89
N ALA A 529 3.92 27.67 -27.78
CA ALA A 529 3.62 28.99 -28.34
C ALA A 529 3.47 28.95 -29.87
N ALA A 530 4.39 28.25 -30.56
CA ALA A 530 4.37 28.11 -32.02
C ALA A 530 3.16 27.28 -32.50
N GLY A 531 2.90 26.13 -31.87
CA GLY A 531 1.74 25.30 -32.20
C GLY A 531 0.42 26.02 -31.94
N PHE A 532 0.32 26.79 -30.86
CA PHE A 532 -0.87 27.57 -30.58
C PHE A 532 -1.09 28.68 -31.62
N ALA A 533 -0.02 29.36 -32.05
CA ALA A 533 -0.08 30.38 -33.10
C ALA A 533 -0.55 29.83 -34.46
N GLU A 534 -0.25 28.56 -34.77
CA GLU A 534 -0.73 27.88 -35.99
C GLU A 534 -2.17 27.38 -35.88
N ILE A 535 -2.63 26.96 -34.69
CA ILE A 535 -3.97 26.39 -34.48
C ILE A 535 -5.06 27.46 -34.39
N VAL A 536 -4.74 28.64 -33.84
CA VAL A 536 -5.69 29.75 -33.64
C VAL A 536 -5.26 31.01 -34.39
N PRO A 537 -5.18 30.97 -35.74
CA PRO A 537 -4.98 32.18 -36.51
C PRO A 537 -6.26 33.06 -36.41
N GLU A 538 -6.08 34.38 -36.42
CA GLU A 538 -7.16 35.39 -36.58
C GLU A 538 -7.99 35.80 -35.34
N MET A 539 -7.59 35.44 -34.11
CA MET A 539 -8.20 36.05 -32.90
C MET A 539 -7.51 37.37 -32.51
N PRO A 540 -8.24 38.40 -32.05
CA PRO A 540 -7.65 39.67 -31.59
C PRO A 540 -6.64 39.53 -30.44
N VAL A 541 -6.69 38.41 -29.72
CA VAL A 541 -5.88 38.10 -28.54
C VAL A 541 -4.71 37.15 -28.83
N THR A 542 -4.54 36.67 -30.07
CA THR A 542 -3.50 35.67 -30.41
C THR A 542 -2.10 36.17 -30.07
N GLN A 543 -1.79 37.43 -30.37
CA GLN A 543 -0.47 38.00 -30.06
C GLN A 543 -0.23 38.08 -28.55
N ALA A 544 -1.24 38.50 -27.77
CA ALA A 544 -1.15 38.57 -26.32
C ALA A 544 -0.95 37.20 -25.66
N LEU A 545 -1.53 36.13 -26.23
CA LEU A 545 -1.28 34.76 -25.80
C LEU A 545 0.18 34.34 -26.05
N VAL A 546 0.71 34.63 -27.24
CA VAL A 546 2.11 34.37 -27.59
C VAL A 546 3.06 35.14 -26.66
N ASP A 547 2.77 36.40 -26.36
CA ASP A 547 3.55 37.21 -25.41
C ASP A 547 3.48 36.62 -23.99
N GLY A 548 2.34 36.05 -23.60
CA GLY A 548 2.19 35.27 -22.37
C GLY A 548 3.14 34.07 -22.31
N PHE A 549 3.24 33.29 -23.38
CA PHE A 549 4.18 32.17 -23.43
C PHE A 549 5.65 32.61 -23.38
N TRP A 550 5.99 33.74 -24.02
CA TRP A 550 7.34 34.31 -23.89
C TRP A 550 7.64 34.80 -22.47
N ALA A 551 6.65 35.39 -21.79
CA ALA A 551 6.78 35.77 -20.39
C ALA A 551 6.93 34.55 -19.47
N ALA A 552 6.20 33.46 -19.73
CA ALA A 552 6.35 32.19 -19.02
C ALA A 552 7.74 31.60 -19.21
N ALA A 553 8.26 31.61 -20.45
CA ALA A 553 9.60 31.15 -20.78
C ALA A 553 10.70 31.95 -20.07
N ALA A 554 10.54 33.27 -19.97
CA ALA A 554 11.47 34.13 -19.24
C ALA A 554 11.44 33.87 -17.73
N ALA A 555 10.25 33.74 -17.14
CA ALA A 555 10.07 33.44 -15.72
C ALA A 555 10.68 32.07 -15.35
N ALA A 556 10.41 31.06 -16.18
CA ALA A 556 11.00 29.74 -16.11
C ALA A 556 12.54 29.74 -16.06
N LEU A 557 13.17 30.48 -16.99
CA LEU A 557 14.62 30.61 -17.03
C LEU A 557 15.16 31.25 -15.75
N VAL A 558 14.50 32.30 -15.26
CA VAL A 558 14.91 32.98 -14.02
C VAL A 558 14.80 32.04 -12.82
N SER A 559 13.76 31.21 -12.72
CA SER A 559 13.62 30.21 -11.66
C SER A 559 14.84 29.29 -11.59
N TYR A 560 15.22 28.64 -12.70
CA TYR A 560 16.37 27.72 -12.72
C TYR A 560 17.73 28.43 -12.60
N VAL A 561 17.87 29.66 -13.10
CA VAL A 561 19.09 30.47 -12.86
C VAL A 561 19.22 30.84 -11.38
N SER A 562 18.11 30.97 -10.67
CA SER A 562 18.10 31.26 -9.23
C SER A 562 18.31 30.02 -8.34
N ALA A 563 18.18 28.79 -8.87
CA ALA A 563 18.31 27.54 -8.11
C ALA A 563 19.57 27.45 -7.23
N PRO A 564 20.78 27.89 -7.67
CA PRO A 564 21.97 27.85 -6.81
C PRO A 564 21.88 28.75 -5.57
N ALA A 565 21.10 29.83 -5.64
CA ALA A 565 20.86 30.70 -4.49
C ALA A 565 19.94 30.03 -3.45
N TYR A 566 18.93 29.27 -3.91
CA TYR A 566 18.07 28.46 -3.04
C TYR A 566 18.86 27.34 -2.36
N LEU A 567 19.69 26.61 -3.11
CA LEU A 567 20.55 25.56 -2.55
C LEU A 567 21.52 26.12 -1.50
N LYS A 568 22.11 27.28 -1.78
CA LYS A 568 22.99 27.95 -0.80
C LYS A 568 22.23 28.40 0.45
N ALA A 569 20.99 28.85 0.31
CA ALA A 569 20.17 29.28 1.44
C ALA A 569 19.80 28.10 2.34
N LEU A 570 19.49 26.93 1.75
CA LEU A 570 19.24 25.67 2.47
C LEU A 570 20.45 25.29 3.33
N ARG A 571 21.63 25.11 2.71
CA ARG A 571 22.86 24.72 3.42
C ARG A 571 23.26 25.67 4.55
N VAL A 572 23.00 26.98 4.41
CA VAL A 572 23.33 27.96 5.45
C VAL A 572 22.38 27.88 6.64
N LYS A 573 21.11 27.52 6.41
CA LYS A 573 20.12 27.36 7.47
C LYS A 573 20.28 26.03 8.19
N ASP A 574 20.51 24.98 7.44
CA ASP A 574 20.85 23.65 7.94
C ASP A 574 22.07 23.68 8.87
N GLY A 575 23.18 24.31 8.43
CA GLY A 575 24.35 24.54 9.29
C GLY A 575 24.13 25.48 10.50
N ARG A 576 22.92 26.04 10.69
CA ARG A 576 22.50 26.76 11.89
C ARG A 576 21.51 25.99 12.77
N GLY A 577 21.12 24.78 12.37
CA GLY A 577 20.06 24.00 13.01
C GLY A 577 18.68 24.64 12.87
N GLU A 578 18.41 25.35 11.77
CA GLU A 578 17.10 25.95 11.48
C GLU A 578 16.35 25.11 10.42
N ASP A 579 15.19 24.56 10.78
CA ASP A 579 14.34 23.83 9.83
C ASP A 579 13.90 24.73 8.67
N VAL A 580 14.13 24.25 7.46
CA VAL A 580 13.68 24.95 6.26
C VAL A 580 12.42 24.30 5.73
N SER A 581 11.28 24.83 6.19
CA SER A 581 9.98 24.40 5.66
C SER A 581 9.95 24.56 4.12
N ARG A 582 9.82 23.44 3.41
CA ARG A 582 9.69 23.37 1.94
C ARG A 582 8.58 24.29 1.41
N LEU A 583 7.51 24.41 2.17
CA LEU A 583 6.40 25.32 1.89
C LEU A 583 6.87 26.78 1.73
N SER A 584 7.80 27.22 2.58
CA SER A 584 8.34 28.58 2.52
C SER A 584 9.17 28.83 1.26
N LEU A 585 9.97 27.84 0.83
CA LEU A 585 10.76 27.89 -0.41
C LEU A 585 9.84 27.95 -1.64
N ARG A 586 8.80 27.10 -1.67
CA ARG A 586 7.78 27.09 -2.74
C ARG A 586 7.06 28.44 -2.83
N MET A 587 6.60 29.00 -1.72
CA MET A 587 5.93 30.31 -1.72
C MET A 587 6.82 31.43 -2.29
N VAL A 588 8.10 31.46 -1.92
CA VAL A 588 9.05 32.46 -2.43
C VAL A 588 9.29 32.26 -3.92
N ALA A 589 9.50 31.02 -4.38
CA ALA A 589 9.72 30.71 -5.79
C ALA A 589 8.52 31.09 -6.66
N LEU A 590 7.30 30.74 -6.23
CA LEU A 590 6.06 31.09 -6.92
C LEU A 590 5.85 32.61 -6.97
N ALA A 591 6.12 33.34 -5.87
CA ALA A 591 6.01 34.80 -5.85
C ALA A 591 6.99 35.49 -6.83
N VAL A 592 8.23 35.01 -6.89
CA VAL A 592 9.24 35.50 -7.83
C VAL A 592 8.82 35.21 -9.27
N ALA A 593 8.32 34.00 -9.54
CA ALA A 593 7.84 33.62 -10.87
C ALA A 593 6.70 34.53 -11.36
N ILE A 594 5.70 34.83 -10.51
CA ILE A 594 4.64 35.80 -10.83
C ILE A 594 5.23 37.17 -11.14
N ALA A 595 6.12 37.68 -10.29
CA ALA A 595 6.68 39.01 -10.46
C ALA A 595 7.43 39.16 -11.79
N VAL A 596 8.24 38.16 -12.14
CA VAL A 596 8.98 38.12 -13.41
C VAL A 596 8.02 37.99 -14.59
N PHE A 597 7.05 37.08 -14.51
CA PHE A 597 6.04 36.90 -15.56
C PHE A 597 5.29 38.20 -15.82
N CYS A 598 4.76 38.84 -14.77
CA CYS A 598 4.00 40.08 -14.88
C CYS A 598 4.84 41.20 -15.50
N ALA A 599 6.09 41.36 -15.07
CA ALA A 599 6.97 42.38 -15.60
C ALA A 599 7.25 42.19 -17.10
N VAL A 600 7.54 40.95 -17.52
CA VAL A 600 7.84 40.63 -18.92
C VAL A 600 6.59 40.72 -19.79
N ALA A 601 5.47 40.15 -19.35
CA ALA A 601 4.20 40.18 -20.08
C ALA A 601 3.70 41.62 -20.29
N LEU A 602 3.75 42.46 -19.25
CA LEU A 602 3.35 43.87 -19.36
C LEU A 602 4.29 44.67 -20.27
N ALA A 603 5.59 44.39 -20.25
CA ALA A 603 6.54 45.03 -21.15
C ALA A 603 6.27 44.67 -22.61
N LEU A 604 6.03 43.38 -22.91
CA LEU A 604 5.74 42.91 -24.26
C LEU A 604 4.41 43.48 -24.80
N LEU A 605 3.36 43.49 -23.97
CA LEU A 605 2.07 44.07 -24.32
C LEU A 605 2.15 45.59 -24.51
N GLY A 606 2.92 46.29 -23.67
CA GLY A 606 3.12 47.73 -23.77
C GLY A 606 3.96 48.19 -24.97
N MET A 607 4.73 47.29 -25.60
CA MET A 607 5.42 47.58 -26.86
C MET A 607 4.49 47.59 -28.09
N GLN A 608 3.25 47.11 -27.94
CA GLN A 608 2.28 46.97 -29.02
C GLN A 608 1.16 48.03 -29.01
N GLY A 609 0.97 48.74 -27.89
CA GLY A 609 0.02 49.86 -27.74
C GLY A 609 0.69 51.20 -27.94
#